data_AF-A0A835PRF2-F1
#
_entry.id   AF-A0A835PRF2-F1
#
_cell.length_a   1.000
_cell.length_b   1.000
_cell.length_c   1.000
_cell.angle_alpha   90.00
_cell.angle_beta   90.00
_cell.angle_gamma   90.00
#
_symmetry.space_group_name_H-M   'P 1'
#
loop_
_entity.id
_entity.type
_entity.pdbx_description
1 polymer ?
#
loop_
_entity_poly.entity_id
_entity_poly.type
_entity_poly.pdbx_seq_one_letter_code
_entity_poly.pdbx_strand_id
1 'polypeptide(L)'
;MRGCLKDLPTYQWFIVLSQLVSRICHQNEEIVRIVKHIITSVLQEYPQQALWMMAAVTKSTVAARRDAAAEIIQAARKGSRHGNDNGGLFVQFAGLVDHLIKLCFHPGQAKARTINMSTEFSALKRMMPLGIILPIQQSLTVTLPSYDQSKLDSSLTFSTADHPTIAGIADEAEILSSLQRPKKVHSSCFFGSDGSHHPFLCKPKDDLRKDARMMEFTAMINHLLSKYPESRRRKLYIRTFAVIPLTEDCGMVEWVPNTRGLRHILQDIYITLGKFDRQRTNPSIKKIYDQYQGKMPDEELLKLKILPMFPPIFHRWFLTTFSEPAAWFRARVAYAHTTAVWSMVGHIVGLGDRHGENILFDSTTGDCVHVDFSCLFDKGLQLEKPELVPFRLTQNMIDGLGITGYEGVFLKVCEITLSVLRTHKETLMSVLETFIHDPLVEWTKSHKSSVTEVENPHAQRAINNIKARLEGVVVGVGAAPSLPLAVEGQVRRLIAEAISHKNLGKMYIWWMPWF
;
A
#
# COMPACT_ATOMS: atom_id res chain seq x y z
N MET A 1 -23.29 11.86 -19.53
CA MET A 1 -23.14 10.44 -19.13
C MET A 1 -23.60 9.45 -20.20
N ARG A 2 -24.90 9.34 -20.54
CA ARG A 2 -25.33 8.38 -21.59
C ARG A 2 -24.71 8.63 -22.97
N GLY A 3 -24.53 9.90 -23.37
CA GLY A 3 -23.75 10.26 -24.57
C GLY A 3 -22.27 9.92 -24.41
N CYS A 4 -21.65 10.36 -23.31
CA CYS A 4 -20.24 10.10 -23.01
C CYS A 4 -19.85 8.61 -22.98
N LEU A 5 -20.77 7.70 -22.63
CA LEU A 5 -20.50 6.26 -22.69
C LEU A 5 -20.32 5.75 -24.13
N LYS A 6 -20.96 6.41 -25.10
CA LYS A 6 -20.77 6.11 -26.53
C LYS A 6 -19.52 6.81 -27.09
N ASP A 7 -19.21 7.99 -26.57
CA ASP A 7 -18.18 8.86 -27.14
C ASP A 7 -16.79 8.63 -26.53
N LEU A 8 -16.70 8.18 -25.27
CA LEU A 8 -15.44 7.96 -24.57
C LEU A 8 -14.95 6.52 -24.72
N PRO A 9 -13.65 6.30 -24.99
CA PRO A 9 -13.06 4.97 -24.99
C PRO A 9 -13.20 4.26 -23.64
N THR A 10 -13.48 2.95 -23.69
CA THR A 10 -13.72 2.11 -22.51
C THR A 10 -12.54 2.07 -21.54
N TYR A 11 -11.30 2.19 -22.02
CA TYR A 11 -10.11 2.21 -21.16
C TYR A 11 -10.11 3.41 -20.18
N GLN A 12 -10.75 4.52 -20.51
CA GLN A 12 -10.84 5.68 -19.61
C GLN A 12 -11.78 5.38 -18.43
N TRP A 13 -12.85 4.62 -18.69
CA TRP A 13 -13.76 4.14 -17.65
C TRP A 13 -13.11 3.09 -16.76
N PHE A 14 -12.14 2.34 -17.27
CA PHE A 14 -11.38 1.37 -16.46
C PHE A 14 -10.57 2.05 -15.35
N ILE A 15 -9.98 3.24 -15.60
CA ILE A 15 -9.19 3.99 -14.60
C ILE A 15 -10.01 4.31 -13.35
N VAL A 16 -11.30 4.57 -13.53
CA VAL A 16 -12.25 4.90 -12.45
C VAL A 16 -13.08 3.69 -12.01
N LEU A 17 -12.76 2.48 -12.47
CA LEU A 17 -13.57 1.29 -12.21
C LEU A 17 -13.71 1.02 -10.71
N SER A 18 -12.62 1.08 -9.95
CA SER A 18 -12.66 0.86 -8.49
C SER A 18 -13.58 1.86 -7.77
N GLN A 19 -13.67 3.10 -8.25
CA GLN A 19 -14.59 4.13 -7.73
C GLN A 19 -16.04 3.87 -8.13
N LEU A 20 -16.28 3.37 -9.34
CA LEU A 20 -17.62 2.98 -9.79
C LEU A 20 -18.13 1.76 -9.01
N VAL A 21 -17.24 0.80 -8.77
CA VAL A 21 -17.52 -0.44 -8.03
C VAL A 21 -17.94 -0.16 -6.58
N SER A 22 -17.34 0.84 -5.92
CA SER A 22 -17.73 1.21 -4.56
C SER A 22 -19.13 1.82 -4.47
N ARG A 23 -19.67 2.35 -5.58
CA ARG A 23 -20.98 3.04 -5.65
C ARG A 23 -22.09 2.24 -6.34
N ILE A 24 -21.92 0.92 -6.50
CA ILE A 24 -22.93 0.05 -7.12
C ILE A 24 -24.30 0.08 -6.39
N CYS A 25 -24.31 0.36 -5.09
CA CYS A 25 -25.54 0.40 -4.27
C CYS A 25 -25.91 1.83 -3.82
N HIS A 26 -25.81 2.81 -4.72
CA HIS A 26 -26.25 4.18 -4.45
C HIS A 26 -27.79 4.28 -4.26
N GLN A 27 -28.26 5.27 -3.51
CA GLN A 27 -29.69 5.44 -3.19
C GLN A 27 -30.55 5.78 -4.43
N ASN A 28 -29.98 6.52 -5.38
CA ASN A 28 -30.66 6.91 -6.62
C ASN A 28 -30.58 5.80 -7.68
N GLU A 29 -31.74 5.24 -8.04
CA GLU A 29 -31.85 4.15 -9.02
C GLU A 29 -31.33 4.50 -10.41
N GLU A 30 -31.53 5.74 -10.89
CA GLU A 30 -31.08 6.12 -12.22
C GLU A 30 -29.55 6.12 -12.33
N ILE A 31 -28.89 6.58 -11.26
CA ILE A 31 -27.43 6.55 -11.13
C ILE A 31 -26.95 5.11 -11.13
N VAL A 32 -27.57 4.24 -10.33
CA VAL A 32 -27.23 2.80 -10.27
C VAL A 32 -27.36 2.15 -11.65
N ARG A 33 -28.42 2.43 -12.41
CA ARG A 33 -28.59 1.91 -13.78
C ARG A 33 -27.45 2.34 -14.70
N ILE A 34 -27.03 3.61 -14.63
CA ILE A 34 -25.92 4.13 -15.45
C ILE A 34 -24.60 3.49 -15.02
N VAL A 35 -24.31 3.41 -13.71
CA VAL A 35 -23.10 2.80 -13.17
C VAL A 35 -23.00 1.32 -13.56
N LYS A 36 -24.08 0.55 -13.40
CA LYS A 36 -24.15 -0.85 -13.85
C LYS A 36 -23.85 -0.98 -15.33
N HIS A 37 -24.37 -0.08 -16.16
CA HIS A 37 -24.13 -0.09 -17.60
C HIS A 37 -22.66 0.21 -17.96
N ILE A 38 -22.04 1.20 -17.32
CA ILE A 38 -20.61 1.53 -17.49
C ILE A 38 -19.74 0.32 -17.12
N ILE A 39 -19.96 -0.26 -15.93
CA ILE A 39 -19.19 -1.42 -15.45
C ILE A 39 -19.37 -2.61 -16.38
N THR A 40 -20.59 -2.85 -16.87
CA THR A 40 -20.87 -3.93 -17.83
C THR A 40 -20.10 -3.74 -19.14
N SER A 41 -20.02 -2.50 -19.66
CA SER A 41 -19.23 -2.18 -20.86
C SER A 41 -17.74 -2.44 -20.65
N VAL A 42 -17.19 -2.04 -19.50
CA VAL A 42 -15.78 -2.28 -19.17
C VAL A 42 -15.48 -3.77 -19.03
N LEU A 43 -16.36 -4.54 -18.40
CA LEU A 43 -16.21 -5.99 -18.26
C LEU A 43 -16.32 -6.75 -19.58
N GLN A 44 -17.02 -6.21 -20.58
CA GLN A 44 -17.12 -6.82 -21.90
C GLN A 44 -15.82 -6.66 -22.70
N GLU A 45 -15.16 -5.50 -22.58
CA GLU A 45 -13.93 -5.20 -23.32
C GLU A 45 -12.66 -5.72 -22.61
N TYR A 46 -12.58 -5.57 -21.27
CA TYR A 46 -11.42 -5.96 -20.46
C TYR A 46 -11.80 -6.92 -19.32
N PRO A 47 -12.34 -8.13 -19.63
CA PRO A 47 -12.86 -9.04 -18.61
C PRO A 47 -11.80 -9.49 -17.60
N GLN A 48 -10.58 -9.77 -18.05
CA GLN A 48 -9.53 -10.36 -17.21
C GLN A 48 -9.09 -9.45 -16.05
N GLN A 49 -8.84 -8.17 -16.34
CA GLN A 49 -8.43 -7.19 -15.33
C GLN A 49 -9.63 -6.71 -14.50
N ALA A 50 -10.78 -6.45 -15.13
CA ALA A 50 -11.95 -5.92 -14.45
C ALA A 50 -12.55 -6.93 -13.44
N LEU A 51 -12.42 -8.24 -13.70
CA LEU A 51 -12.87 -9.28 -12.76
C LEU A 51 -12.10 -9.25 -11.43
N TRP A 52 -10.80 -8.97 -11.45
CA TRP A 52 -10.01 -8.80 -10.22
C TRP A 52 -10.51 -7.64 -9.37
N MET A 53 -10.90 -6.52 -9.99
CA MET A 53 -11.51 -5.40 -9.25
C MET A 53 -12.93 -5.71 -8.73
N MET A 54 -13.67 -6.57 -9.43
CA MET A 54 -15.03 -6.99 -9.05
C MET A 54 -15.07 -8.13 -8.00
N ALA A 55 -13.94 -8.77 -7.72
CA ALA A 55 -13.85 -9.93 -6.82
C ALA A 55 -14.43 -9.61 -5.43
N ALA A 56 -14.02 -8.48 -4.84
CA ALA A 56 -14.43 -8.02 -3.52
C ALA A 56 -15.96 -7.87 -3.36
N VAL A 57 -16.65 -7.42 -4.42
CA VAL A 57 -18.09 -7.15 -4.37
C VAL A 57 -18.90 -8.40 -4.69
N THR A 58 -18.36 -9.31 -5.49
CA THR A 58 -19.01 -10.56 -5.87
C THR A 58 -19.14 -11.52 -4.67
N LYS A 59 -18.21 -11.48 -3.72
CA LYS A 59 -18.21 -12.29 -2.50
C LYS A 59 -18.44 -11.46 -1.22
N SER A 60 -19.05 -10.29 -1.38
CA SER A 60 -19.46 -9.39 -0.30
C SER A 60 -20.45 -10.07 0.66
N THR A 61 -20.29 -9.83 1.95
CA THR A 61 -21.25 -10.25 3.00
C THR A 61 -22.57 -9.48 2.90
N VAL A 62 -22.54 -8.26 2.36
CA VAL A 62 -23.75 -7.47 2.09
C VAL A 62 -24.49 -8.01 0.86
N ALA A 63 -25.72 -8.51 1.07
CA ALA A 63 -26.54 -9.15 0.04
C ALA A 63 -26.82 -8.22 -1.16
N ALA A 64 -27.23 -6.97 -0.92
CA ALA A 64 -27.55 -6.01 -1.99
C ALA A 64 -26.38 -5.78 -2.96
N ARG A 65 -25.14 -5.77 -2.45
CA ARG A 65 -23.92 -5.61 -3.26
C ARG A 65 -23.62 -6.85 -4.08
N ARG A 66 -23.69 -8.02 -3.45
CA ARG A 66 -23.50 -9.30 -4.11
C ARG A 66 -24.50 -9.51 -5.25
N ASP A 67 -25.77 -9.20 -5.00
CA ASP A 67 -26.85 -9.40 -5.97
C ASP A 67 -26.70 -8.42 -7.15
N ALA A 68 -26.32 -7.15 -6.88
CA ALA A 68 -26.02 -6.19 -7.93
C ALA A 68 -24.78 -6.57 -8.77
N ALA A 69 -23.72 -7.10 -8.15
CA ALA A 69 -22.54 -7.61 -8.86
C ALA A 69 -22.89 -8.84 -9.72
N ALA A 70 -23.72 -9.75 -9.21
CA ALA A 70 -24.20 -10.90 -9.96
C ALA A 70 -25.00 -10.48 -11.20
N GLU A 71 -25.84 -9.46 -11.10
CA GLU A 71 -26.58 -8.89 -12.24
C GLU A 71 -25.63 -8.34 -13.31
N ILE A 72 -24.61 -7.57 -12.91
CA ILE A 72 -23.59 -7.01 -13.81
C ILE A 72 -22.83 -8.13 -14.53
N ILE A 73 -22.35 -9.15 -13.79
CA ILE A 73 -21.59 -10.27 -14.36
C ILE A 73 -22.46 -11.08 -15.33
N GLN A 74 -23.74 -11.30 -15.00
CA GLN A 74 -24.67 -11.98 -15.90
C GLN A 74 -24.94 -11.17 -17.17
N ALA A 75 -25.08 -9.85 -17.06
CA ALA A 75 -25.24 -8.96 -18.22
C ALA A 75 -23.99 -8.95 -19.11
N ALA A 76 -22.79 -8.87 -18.51
CA ALA A 76 -21.52 -8.93 -19.23
C ALA A 76 -21.36 -10.28 -19.96
N ARG A 77 -21.70 -11.40 -19.30
CA ARG A 77 -21.64 -12.74 -19.90
C ARG A 77 -22.60 -12.91 -21.08
N LYS A 78 -23.78 -12.29 -21.05
CA LYS A 78 -24.74 -12.32 -22.17
C LYS A 78 -24.23 -11.52 -23.37
N GLY A 79 -23.60 -10.37 -23.14
CA GLY A 79 -23.05 -9.52 -24.21
C GLY A 79 -21.76 -10.06 -24.84
N SER A 80 -20.97 -10.86 -24.11
CA SER A 80 -19.71 -11.44 -24.62
C SER A 80 -19.90 -12.63 -25.59
N ARG A 81 -21.14 -13.02 -25.92
CA ARG A 81 -21.46 -14.19 -26.76
C ARG A 81 -21.11 -14.04 -28.25
N HIS A 82 -20.46 -12.96 -28.68
CA HIS A 82 -20.19 -12.67 -30.09
C HIS A 82 -18.72 -12.81 -30.53
N GLY A 83 -17.86 -13.55 -29.80
CA GLY A 83 -16.58 -13.92 -30.43
C GLY A 83 -15.47 -14.58 -29.63
N ASN A 84 -15.57 -14.81 -28.31
CA ASN A 84 -14.47 -15.45 -27.58
C ASN A 84 -14.96 -16.30 -26.40
N ASP A 85 -14.15 -17.28 -25.99
CA ASP A 85 -14.32 -18.26 -24.89
C ASP A 85 -14.43 -17.62 -23.47
N ASN A 86 -14.70 -16.32 -23.41
CA ASN A 86 -14.85 -15.50 -22.20
C ASN A 86 -15.94 -16.03 -21.25
N GLY A 87 -16.92 -16.78 -21.76
CA GLY A 87 -17.97 -17.39 -20.95
C GLY A 87 -17.45 -18.38 -19.91
N GLY A 88 -16.39 -19.13 -20.23
CA GLY A 88 -15.72 -20.04 -19.30
C GLY A 88 -14.92 -19.30 -18.23
N LEU A 89 -14.30 -18.17 -18.61
CA LEU A 89 -13.46 -17.35 -17.74
C LEU A 89 -14.21 -16.83 -16.51
N PHE A 90 -15.45 -16.34 -16.66
CA PHE A 90 -16.27 -15.89 -15.53
C PHE A 90 -16.54 -17.00 -14.50
N VAL A 91 -16.77 -18.24 -14.96
CA VAL A 91 -17.05 -19.39 -14.08
C VAL A 91 -15.77 -19.87 -13.39
N GLN A 92 -14.68 -19.97 -14.15
CA GLN A 92 -13.36 -20.30 -13.62
C GLN A 92 -12.91 -19.29 -12.56
N PHE A 93 -13.12 -17.99 -12.81
CA PHE A 93 -12.77 -16.91 -11.89
C PHE A 93 -13.56 -16.99 -10.58
N ALA A 94 -14.88 -17.22 -10.66
CA ALA A 94 -15.70 -17.39 -9.45
C ALA A 94 -15.21 -18.57 -8.60
N GLY A 95 -14.88 -19.70 -9.23
CA GLY A 95 -14.30 -20.86 -8.55
C GLY A 95 -12.93 -20.57 -7.94
N LEU A 96 -12.06 -19.85 -8.65
CA LEU A 96 -10.75 -19.44 -8.16
C LEU A 96 -10.87 -18.57 -6.90
N VAL A 97 -11.70 -17.53 -6.93
CA VAL A 97 -11.91 -16.63 -5.78
C VAL A 97 -12.43 -17.39 -4.56
N ASP A 98 -13.35 -18.34 -4.74
CA ASP A 98 -13.85 -19.16 -3.62
C ASP A 98 -12.74 -19.99 -2.95
N HIS A 99 -11.82 -20.55 -3.72
CA HIS A 99 -10.69 -21.30 -3.18
C HIS A 99 -9.64 -20.38 -2.54
N LEU A 100 -9.41 -19.19 -3.09
CA LEU A 100 -8.52 -18.19 -2.50
C LEU A 100 -9.04 -17.66 -1.16
N ILE A 101 -10.35 -17.43 -1.03
CA ILE A 101 -10.99 -17.07 0.24
C ILE A 101 -10.80 -18.20 1.26
N LYS A 102 -11.03 -19.47 0.87
CA LYS A 102 -10.78 -20.62 1.74
C LYS A 102 -9.31 -20.70 2.19
N LEU A 103 -8.36 -20.40 1.30
CA LEU A 103 -6.94 -20.35 1.62
C LEU A 103 -6.63 -19.25 2.64
N CYS A 104 -7.19 -18.06 2.48
CA CYS A 104 -7.05 -16.96 3.45
C CYS A 104 -7.49 -17.39 4.84
N PHE A 105 -8.69 -17.98 4.97
CA PHE A 105 -9.28 -18.36 6.26
C PHE A 105 -8.77 -19.70 6.83
N HIS A 106 -7.93 -20.43 6.12
CA HIS A 106 -7.43 -21.71 6.60
C HIS A 106 -6.70 -21.55 7.95
N PRO A 107 -7.11 -22.24 9.03
CA PRO A 107 -6.56 -22.00 10.36
C PRO A 107 -5.09 -22.47 10.49
N GLY A 108 -4.65 -23.35 9.59
CA GLY A 108 -3.36 -24.03 9.67
C GLY A 108 -3.25 -24.93 10.90
N GLN A 109 -2.30 -25.86 10.94
CA GLN A 109 -2.04 -26.62 12.16
C GLN A 109 -1.28 -25.75 13.17
N ALA A 110 -1.58 -25.90 14.47
CA ALA A 110 -1.07 -25.00 15.53
C ALA A 110 0.47 -24.97 15.66
N LYS A 111 1.18 -26.00 15.18
CA LYS A 111 2.66 -26.10 15.21
C LYS A 111 3.32 -26.09 13.82
N ALA A 112 2.54 -26.20 12.73
CA ALA A 112 3.11 -26.25 11.39
C ALA A 112 3.40 -24.84 10.88
N ARG A 113 4.62 -24.63 10.37
CA ARG A 113 5.01 -23.40 9.66
C ARG A 113 4.70 -23.46 8.17
N THR A 114 4.29 -24.62 7.68
CA THR A 114 3.98 -24.86 6.27
C THR A 114 2.61 -25.53 6.13
N ILE A 115 1.93 -25.24 5.01
CA ILE A 115 0.68 -25.85 4.55
C ILE A 115 1.00 -26.59 3.26
N ASN A 116 0.57 -27.85 3.14
CA ASN A 116 0.69 -28.60 1.90
C ASN A 116 -0.55 -28.38 1.03
N MET A 117 -0.36 -27.68 -0.09
CA MET A 117 -1.42 -27.29 -1.02
C MET A 117 -1.94 -28.48 -1.83
N SER A 118 -1.12 -29.47 -2.11
CA SER A 118 -1.52 -30.68 -2.84
C SER A 118 -2.51 -31.52 -2.04
N THR A 119 -2.37 -31.58 -0.72
CA THR A 119 -3.27 -32.35 0.16
C THR A 119 -4.50 -31.55 0.59
N GLU A 120 -4.31 -30.30 1.02
CA GLU A 120 -5.39 -29.49 1.61
C GLU A 120 -6.20 -28.72 0.55
N PHE A 121 -5.60 -28.42 -0.60
CA PHE A 121 -6.20 -27.62 -1.69
C PHE A 121 -6.11 -28.34 -3.06
N SER A 122 -6.28 -29.66 -3.07
CA SER A 122 -6.24 -30.49 -4.29
C SER A 122 -7.22 -30.03 -5.38
N ALA A 123 -8.38 -29.49 -4.99
CA ALA A 123 -9.35 -28.91 -5.93
C ALA A 123 -8.78 -27.68 -6.66
N LEU A 124 -8.10 -26.78 -5.94
CA LEU A 124 -7.46 -25.60 -6.53
C LEU A 124 -6.32 -25.99 -7.47
N LYS A 125 -5.52 -27.00 -7.09
CA LYS A 125 -4.44 -27.51 -7.94
C LYS A 125 -4.97 -28.16 -9.23
N ARG A 126 -6.09 -28.90 -9.16
CA ARG A 126 -6.76 -29.49 -10.34
C ARG A 126 -7.39 -28.47 -11.28
N MET A 127 -7.66 -27.24 -10.81
CA MET A 127 -8.18 -26.18 -11.67
C MET A 127 -7.12 -25.56 -12.59
N MET A 128 -5.84 -25.85 -12.34
CA MET A 128 -4.73 -25.28 -13.11
C MET A 128 -4.44 -26.11 -14.37
N PRO A 129 -4.04 -25.49 -15.50
CA PRO A 129 -3.83 -24.05 -15.70
C PRO A 129 -5.14 -23.27 -15.92
N LEU A 130 -5.15 -21.99 -15.55
CA LEU A 130 -6.26 -21.07 -15.72
C LEU A 130 -5.93 -20.01 -16.77
N GLY A 131 -6.85 -19.75 -17.70
CA GLY A 131 -6.75 -18.63 -18.66
C GLY A 131 -6.97 -17.24 -18.04
N ILE A 132 -6.73 -17.10 -16.74
CA ILE A 132 -6.91 -15.88 -15.95
C ILE A 132 -5.54 -15.24 -15.77
N ILE A 133 -5.45 -13.93 -16.01
CA ILE A 133 -4.20 -13.19 -15.80
C ILE A 133 -3.78 -13.23 -14.34
N LEU A 134 -2.49 -13.28 -14.14
CA LEU A 134 -1.90 -13.09 -12.85
C LEU A 134 -2.13 -11.66 -12.35
N PRO A 135 -2.62 -11.46 -11.12
CA PRO A 135 -2.94 -10.14 -10.62
C PRO A 135 -1.69 -9.45 -10.03
N ILE A 136 -0.66 -9.28 -10.85
CA ILE A 136 0.54 -8.49 -10.52
C ILE A 136 0.32 -7.02 -10.87
N GLN A 137 1.09 -6.12 -10.23
CA GLN A 137 0.94 -4.67 -10.44
C GLN A 137 1.01 -4.29 -11.93
N GLN A 138 1.91 -4.91 -12.68
CA GLN A 138 2.10 -4.64 -14.11
C GLN A 138 0.87 -5.03 -14.93
N SER A 139 0.18 -6.13 -14.59
CA SER A 139 -1.02 -6.61 -15.28
C SER A 139 -2.29 -5.84 -14.96
N LEU A 140 -2.35 -5.21 -13.78
CA LEU A 140 -3.54 -4.51 -13.31
C LEU A 140 -3.48 -2.99 -13.54
N THR A 141 -2.30 -2.42 -13.85
CA THR A 141 -2.13 -0.99 -14.06
C THR A 141 -2.33 -0.63 -15.54
N VAL A 142 -3.18 0.36 -15.82
CA VAL A 142 -3.32 0.90 -17.18
C VAL A 142 -2.13 1.78 -17.51
N THR A 143 -1.39 1.44 -18.56
CA THR A 143 -0.45 2.36 -19.19
C THR A 143 -1.20 3.33 -20.09
N LEU A 144 -1.34 4.58 -19.65
CA LEU A 144 -1.98 5.61 -20.46
C LEU A 144 -1.09 5.96 -21.66
N PRO A 145 -1.62 5.96 -22.89
CA PRO A 145 -0.87 6.41 -24.05
C PRO A 145 -0.45 7.87 -23.87
N SER A 146 0.78 8.18 -24.30
CA SER A 146 1.27 9.56 -24.32
C SER A 146 0.44 10.39 -25.30
N TYR A 147 0.23 11.68 -24.98
CA TYR A 147 -0.67 12.60 -25.69
C TYR A 147 -0.43 12.68 -27.23
N ASP A 148 0.77 12.32 -27.70
CA ASP A 148 1.14 12.28 -29.12
C ASP A 148 0.61 11.07 -29.93
N GLN A 149 -0.02 10.07 -29.30
CA GLN A 149 -0.53 8.87 -30.00
C GLN A 149 -2.06 8.85 -30.15
N SER A 150 -2.67 10.01 -30.36
CA SER A 150 -4.13 10.18 -30.40
C SER A 150 -4.91 9.43 -31.51
N LYS A 151 -4.27 8.57 -32.32
CA LYS A 151 -4.92 7.86 -33.43
C LYS A 151 -4.46 6.43 -33.72
N LEU A 152 -3.61 5.79 -32.90
CA LEU A 152 -3.19 4.41 -33.13
C LEU A 152 -3.66 3.50 -31.99
N ASP A 153 -4.69 2.72 -32.32
CA ASP A 153 -5.26 1.54 -31.67
C ASP A 153 -5.44 1.51 -30.14
N SER A 154 -6.69 1.34 -29.73
CA SER A 154 -7.10 0.88 -28.39
C SER A 154 -6.43 -0.44 -27.96
N SER A 155 -5.83 -1.19 -28.90
CA SER A 155 -5.09 -2.44 -28.66
C SER A 155 -3.75 -2.26 -27.96
N LEU A 156 -3.22 -1.03 -27.86
CA LEU A 156 -1.93 -0.76 -27.18
C LEU A 156 -2.10 -0.37 -25.69
N THR A 157 -3.34 -0.15 -25.23
CA THR A 157 -3.61 0.30 -23.86
C THR A 157 -3.37 -0.80 -22.82
N PHE A 158 -3.58 -2.05 -23.23
CA PHE A 158 -3.15 -3.26 -22.55
C PHE A 158 -2.61 -4.18 -23.64
N SER A 159 -1.30 -4.46 -23.65
CA SER A 159 -0.78 -5.53 -24.51
C SER A 159 -1.31 -6.87 -23.97
N THR A 160 -2.48 -7.32 -24.41
CA THR A 160 -3.08 -8.59 -23.98
C THR A 160 -2.20 -9.81 -24.31
N ALA A 161 -1.24 -9.65 -25.22
CA ALA A 161 -0.26 -10.67 -25.58
C ALA A 161 0.90 -10.86 -24.57
N ASP A 162 1.13 -9.92 -23.65
CA ASP A 162 2.34 -9.91 -22.80
C ASP A 162 2.07 -10.22 -21.31
N HIS A 163 0.82 -10.46 -20.90
CA HIS A 163 0.50 -10.65 -19.49
C HIS A 163 0.54 -12.12 -19.08
N PRO A 164 1.28 -12.48 -18.01
CA PRO A 164 1.37 -13.86 -17.57
C PRO A 164 0.01 -14.36 -17.06
N THR A 165 -0.43 -15.52 -17.55
CA THR A 165 -1.62 -16.22 -17.02
C THR A 165 -1.23 -17.18 -15.90
N ILE A 166 -2.19 -17.54 -15.06
CA ILE A 166 -2.01 -18.48 -13.96
C ILE A 166 -1.82 -19.90 -14.49
N ALA A 167 -0.57 -20.39 -14.54
CA ALA A 167 -0.25 -21.72 -15.05
C ALA A 167 -0.28 -22.84 -13.98
N GLY A 168 -0.02 -22.52 -12.71
CA GLY A 168 -0.02 -23.55 -11.65
C GLY A 168 0.23 -23.00 -10.25
N ILE A 169 0.06 -23.86 -9.25
CA ILE A 169 0.18 -23.55 -7.82
C ILE A 169 1.24 -24.43 -7.15
N ALA A 170 1.98 -23.89 -6.18
CA ALA A 170 3.03 -24.57 -5.44
C ALA A 170 2.45 -25.62 -4.51
N ASP A 171 3.30 -26.55 -4.08
CA ASP A 171 2.93 -27.56 -3.08
C ASP A 171 2.99 -27.07 -1.64
N GLU A 172 3.68 -25.96 -1.36
CA GLU A 172 3.90 -25.48 0.00
C GLU A 172 3.59 -23.98 0.16
N ALA A 173 2.88 -23.63 1.24
CA ALA A 173 2.66 -22.26 1.68
C ALA A 173 3.19 -22.06 3.11
N GLU A 174 3.88 -20.95 3.37
CA GLU A 174 4.49 -20.62 4.66
C GLU A 174 3.53 -19.78 5.53
N ILE A 175 3.40 -20.10 6.82
CA ILE A 175 2.61 -19.31 7.77
C ILE A 175 3.55 -18.40 8.56
N LEU A 176 3.37 -17.08 8.43
CA LEU A 176 4.20 -16.11 9.15
C LEU A 176 3.75 -15.96 10.61
N SER A 177 4.71 -15.76 11.51
CA SER A 177 4.47 -15.48 12.92
C SER A 177 4.12 -13.99 13.14
N SER A 178 2.88 -13.60 12.86
CA SER A 178 2.32 -12.29 13.24
C SER A 178 0.96 -12.45 13.93
N LEU A 179 0.40 -11.35 14.48
CA LEU A 179 -0.90 -11.33 15.18
C LEU A 179 -2.02 -11.98 14.37
N GLN A 180 -2.05 -11.75 13.05
CA GLN A 180 -3.07 -12.29 12.15
C GLN A 180 -2.65 -13.61 11.47
N ARG A 181 -1.44 -14.10 11.74
CA ARG A 181 -0.85 -15.31 11.11
C ARG A 181 -1.08 -15.35 9.58
N PRO A 182 -0.67 -14.31 8.83
CA PRO A 182 -0.88 -14.27 7.39
C PRO A 182 -0.09 -15.39 6.72
N LYS A 183 -0.65 -15.94 5.65
CA LYS A 183 -0.04 -17.05 4.92
C LYS A 183 0.75 -16.45 3.77
N LYS A 184 2.07 -16.48 3.90
CA LYS A 184 2.96 -16.22 2.78
C LYS A 184 2.91 -17.45 1.90
N VAL A 185 2.13 -17.36 0.86
CA VAL A 185 2.16 -18.39 -0.16
C VAL A 185 3.50 -18.22 -0.87
N HIS A 186 4.44 -19.15 -0.66
CA HIS A 186 5.81 -19.02 -1.16
C HIS A 186 5.81 -18.89 -2.69
N SER A 187 6.92 -18.40 -3.25
CA SER A 187 7.12 -17.94 -4.63
C SER A 187 6.99 -19.01 -5.72
N SER A 188 6.01 -19.89 -5.65
CA SER A 188 5.71 -20.92 -6.64
C SER A 188 4.20 -21.09 -6.87
N CYS A 189 3.35 -20.25 -6.25
CA CYS A 189 1.89 -20.44 -6.28
C CYS A 189 1.14 -19.86 -7.46
N PHE A 190 1.78 -19.02 -8.24
CA PHE A 190 1.33 -18.76 -9.59
C PHE A 190 2.56 -18.71 -10.47
N PHE A 191 2.77 -19.77 -11.23
CA PHE A 191 3.66 -19.70 -12.38
C PHE A 191 2.96 -18.81 -13.40
N GLY A 192 3.59 -17.70 -13.78
CA GLY A 192 3.18 -17.03 -15.00
C GLY A 192 3.39 -17.96 -16.19
N SER A 193 2.64 -17.75 -17.27
CA SER A 193 2.91 -18.44 -18.55
C SER A 193 4.32 -18.20 -19.08
N ASP A 194 5.02 -17.18 -18.57
CA ASP A 194 6.41 -16.81 -18.82
C ASP A 194 7.44 -17.56 -17.94
N GLY A 195 6.98 -18.41 -17.01
CA GLY A 195 7.83 -19.12 -16.05
C GLY A 195 8.32 -18.24 -14.88
N SER A 196 7.83 -17.01 -14.76
CA SER A 196 8.20 -16.13 -13.66
C SER A 196 7.41 -16.47 -12.38
N HIS A 197 8.05 -16.18 -11.24
CA HIS A 197 7.59 -16.58 -9.93
C HIS A 197 7.13 -15.36 -9.13
N HIS A 198 5.82 -15.27 -8.87
CA HIS A 198 5.23 -14.15 -8.13
C HIS A 198 4.61 -14.62 -6.82
N PRO A 199 5.29 -14.41 -5.68
CA PRO A 199 4.72 -14.73 -4.37
C PRO A 199 3.57 -13.79 -4.02
N PHE A 200 2.57 -14.31 -3.30
CA PHE A 200 1.46 -13.52 -2.76
C PHE A 200 1.28 -13.80 -1.27
N LEU A 201 0.87 -12.78 -0.54
CA LEU A 201 0.51 -12.85 0.87
C LEU A 201 -1.01 -12.87 0.98
N CYS A 202 -1.56 -13.97 1.51
CA CYS A 202 -2.97 -14.08 1.84
C CYS A 202 -3.19 -13.56 3.27
N LYS A 203 -3.93 -12.44 3.39
CA LYS A 203 -4.24 -11.81 4.67
C LYS A 203 -5.68 -12.12 5.10
N PRO A 204 -5.88 -12.88 6.20
CA PRO A 204 -7.20 -13.08 6.78
C PRO A 204 -7.59 -11.97 7.76
N LYS A 205 -8.89 -11.72 7.87
CA LYS A 205 -9.50 -10.77 8.82
C LYS A 205 -8.95 -9.34 8.70
N ASP A 206 -8.63 -8.92 7.47
CA ASP A 206 -8.06 -7.61 7.17
C ASP A 206 -8.75 -7.00 5.93
N ASP A 207 -9.10 -5.71 6.00
CA ASP A 207 -9.74 -4.98 4.89
C ASP A 207 -8.69 -4.29 4.03
N LEU A 208 -8.29 -4.98 2.96
CA LEU A 208 -7.23 -4.51 2.05
C LEU A 208 -7.66 -3.41 1.08
N ARG A 209 -8.91 -2.90 1.16
CA ARG A 209 -9.33 -1.78 0.30
C ARG A 209 -8.51 -0.53 0.56
N LYS A 210 -8.12 -0.27 1.80
CA LYS A 210 -7.25 0.86 2.15
C LYS A 210 -5.92 0.76 1.44
N ASP A 211 -5.29 -0.41 1.49
CA ASP A 211 -4.03 -0.70 0.81
C ASP A 211 -4.17 -0.59 -0.72
N ALA A 212 -5.24 -1.15 -1.32
CA ALA A 212 -5.49 -1.04 -2.76
C ALA A 212 -5.64 0.41 -3.22
N ARG A 213 -6.45 1.20 -2.52
CA ARG A 213 -6.67 2.63 -2.83
C ARG A 213 -5.40 3.46 -2.60
N MET A 214 -4.58 3.11 -1.61
CA MET A 214 -3.26 3.71 -1.44
C MET A 214 -2.32 3.40 -2.60
N MET A 215 -2.36 2.19 -3.16
CA MET A 215 -1.56 1.83 -4.35
C MET A 215 -2.03 2.58 -5.62
N GLU A 216 -3.34 2.80 -5.77
CA GLU A 216 -3.86 3.66 -6.86
C GLU A 216 -3.40 5.11 -6.68
N PHE A 217 -3.45 5.63 -5.46
CA PHE A 217 -2.99 6.99 -5.13
C PHE A 217 -1.49 7.17 -5.39
N THR A 218 -0.66 6.19 -4.99
CA THR A 218 0.79 6.24 -5.27
C THR A 218 1.10 6.06 -6.75
N ALA A 219 0.33 5.26 -7.49
CA ALA A 219 0.45 5.18 -8.95
C ALA A 219 0.16 6.52 -9.63
N MET A 220 -0.85 7.26 -9.16
CA MET A 220 -1.10 8.63 -9.62
C MET A 220 0.07 9.55 -9.30
N ILE A 221 0.65 9.48 -8.10
CA ILE A 221 1.83 10.28 -7.72
C ILE A 221 3.02 9.95 -8.64
N ASN A 222 3.27 8.67 -8.95
CA ASN A 222 4.31 8.27 -9.89
C ASN A 222 4.13 8.91 -11.28
N HIS A 223 2.89 8.99 -11.76
CA HIS A 223 2.58 9.69 -13.02
C HIS A 223 2.85 11.19 -12.95
N LEU A 224 2.54 11.84 -11.83
CA LEU A 224 2.84 13.26 -11.63
C LEU A 224 4.35 13.51 -11.52
N LEU A 225 5.06 12.64 -10.80
CA LEU A 225 6.52 12.68 -10.65
C LEU A 225 7.25 12.46 -11.98
N SER A 226 6.74 11.62 -12.88
CA SER A 226 7.35 11.39 -14.19
C SER A 226 7.15 12.57 -15.15
N LYS A 227 6.05 13.32 -15.01
CA LYS A 227 5.79 14.54 -15.78
C LYS A 227 6.66 15.73 -15.33
N TYR A 228 6.90 15.87 -14.03
CA TYR A 228 7.64 17.00 -13.49
C TYR A 228 9.15 16.92 -13.84
N PRO A 229 9.75 17.93 -14.51
CA PRO A 229 11.12 17.84 -15.05
C PRO A 229 12.21 17.52 -14.01
N GLU A 230 12.19 18.18 -12.85
CA GLU A 230 13.23 17.97 -11.83
C GLU A 230 13.18 16.59 -11.18
N SER A 231 11.96 16.03 -11.10
CA SER A 231 11.67 14.71 -10.58
C SER A 231 12.06 13.64 -11.61
N ARG A 232 11.66 13.82 -12.88
CA ARG A 232 12.04 12.93 -14.00
C ARG A 232 13.55 12.81 -14.15
N ARG A 233 14.28 13.94 -14.05
CA ARG A 233 15.76 13.94 -14.11
C ARG A 233 16.41 13.05 -13.04
N ARG A 234 15.78 12.96 -11.87
CA ARG A 234 16.24 12.15 -10.72
C ARG A 234 15.59 10.77 -10.66
N LYS A 235 14.70 10.45 -11.61
CA LYS A 235 13.88 9.24 -11.65
C LYS A 235 13.21 8.98 -10.30
N LEU A 236 12.52 9.98 -9.74
CA LEU A 236 11.78 9.79 -8.49
C LEU A 236 10.53 8.94 -8.75
N TYR A 237 10.32 7.94 -7.91
CA TYR A 237 9.13 7.10 -7.92
C TYR A 237 8.89 6.51 -6.53
N ILE A 238 7.70 5.95 -6.36
CA ILE A 238 7.26 5.11 -5.26
C ILE A 238 7.09 3.71 -5.82
N ARG A 239 7.71 2.72 -5.17
CA ARG A 239 7.48 1.33 -5.56
C ARG A 239 6.06 0.91 -5.17
N THR A 240 5.30 0.46 -6.15
CA THR A 240 3.93 -0.06 -5.99
C THR A 240 3.91 -1.58 -6.09
N PHE A 241 2.85 -2.19 -5.56
CA PHE A 241 2.61 -3.63 -5.60
C PHE A 241 1.10 -3.87 -5.68
N ALA A 242 0.67 -4.98 -6.28
CA ALA A 242 -0.75 -5.27 -6.41
C ALA A 242 -1.38 -5.64 -5.06
N VAL A 243 -2.59 -5.13 -4.84
CA VAL A 243 -3.44 -5.47 -3.70
C VAL A 243 -4.82 -5.81 -4.22
N ILE A 244 -5.32 -7.00 -3.87
CA ILE A 244 -6.57 -7.55 -4.38
C ILE A 244 -7.47 -7.89 -3.19
N PRO A 245 -8.44 -7.01 -2.86
CA PRO A 245 -9.47 -7.34 -1.90
C PRO A 245 -10.37 -8.46 -2.46
N LEU A 246 -10.61 -9.53 -1.68
CA LEU A 246 -11.47 -10.65 -2.10
C LEU A 246 -12.83 -10.61 -1.41
N THR A 247 -12.90 -10.14 -0.16
CA THR A 247 -14.12 -9.90 0.62
C THR A 247 -13.98 -8.62 1.45
N GLU A 248 -14.92 -8.31 2.36
CA GLU A 248 -14.72 -7.21 3.32
C GLU A 248 -13.62 -7.47 4.37
N ASP A 249 -13.19 -8.71 4.53
CA ASP A 249 -12.34 -9.15 5.63
C ASP A 249 -11.21 -10.09 5.18
N CYS A 250 -10.95 -10.20 3.88
CA CYS A 250 -9.74 -10.85 3.39
C CYS A 250 -9.31 -10.37 2.00
N GLY A 251 -8.05 -10.63 1.68
CA GLY A 251 -7.56 -10.49 0.33
C GLY A 251 -6.11 -10.93 0.17
N MET A 252 -5.52 -10.53 -0.95
CA MET A 252 -4.17 -10.89 -1.36
C MET A 252 -3.32 -9.64 -1.60
N VAL A 253 -2.06 -9.72 -1.23
CA VAL A 253 -1.05 -8.68 -1.49
C VAL A 253 0.11 -9.31 -2.25
N GLU A 254 0.55 -8.68 -3.33
CA GLU A 254 1.75 -9.07 -4.05
C GLU A 254 2.96 -8.96 -3.12
N TRP A 255 3.73 -10.04 -3.00
CA TRP A 255 4.92 -10.04 -2.17
C TRP A 255 6.06 -9.38 -2.92
N VAL A 256 6.61 -8.31 -2.35
CA VAL A 256 7.72 -7.60 -2.94
C VAL A 256 9.03 -8.39 -2.71
N PRO A 257 9.66 -8.92 -3.78
CA PRO A 257 10.84 -9.77 -3.64
C PRO A 257 12.04 -9.00 -3.11
N ASN A 258 13.01 -9.73 -2.53
CA ASN A 258 14.29 -9.20 -2.02
C ASN A 258 14.18 -8.13 -0.92
N THR A 259 12.99 -7.97 -0.32
CA THR A 259 12.75 -6.98 0.72
C THR A 259 12.99 -7.55 2.12
N ARG A 260 13.53 -6.71 3.01
CA ARG A 260 13.70 -7.01 4.44
C ARG A 260 13.27 -5.82 5.29
N GLY A 261 12.57 -6.08 6.39
CA GLY A 261 12.14 -5.02 7.30
C GLY A 261 13.29 -4.37 8.05
N LEU A 262 13.23 -3.04 8.24
CA LEU A 262 14.22 -2.23 8.96
C LEU A 262 14.60 -2.84 10.32
N ARG A 263 13.60 -3.28 11.10
CA ARG A 263 13.79 -3.90 12.42
C ARG A 263 14.70 -5.13 12.32
N HIS A 264 14.43 -6.01 11.38
CA HIS A 264 15.19 -7.24 11.20
C HIS A 264 16.64 -6.94 10.75
N ILE A 265 16.80 -5.99 9.83
CA ILE A 265 18.13 -5.56 9.37
C ILE A 265 18.95 -5.02 10.54
N LEU A 266 18.41 -4.07 11.30
CA LEU A 266 19.12 -3.46 12.42
C LEU A 266 19.44 -4.47 13.52
N GLN A 267 18.48 -5.33 13.88
CA GLN A 267 18.70 -6.38 14.88
C GLN A 267 19.85 -7.29 14.49
N ASP A 268 19.91 -7.75 13.25
CA ASP A 268 20.99 -8.63 12.79
C ASP A 268 22.36 -7.95 12.90
N ILE A 269 22.47 -6.69 12.52
CA ILE A 269 23.74 -5.96 12.61
C ILE A 269 24.14 -5.71 14.08
N TYR A 270 23.19 -5.35 14.94
CA TYR A 270 23.48 -5.20 16.38
C TYR A 270 23.85 -6.53 17.06
N ILE A 271 23.28 -7.65 16.63
CA ILE A 271 23.65 -8.99 17.11
C ILE A 271 25.11 -9.29 16.74
N THR A 272 25.51 -9.04 15.49
CA THR A 272 26.91 -9.21 15.06
C THR A 272 27.88 -8.35 15.87
N LEU A 273 27.42 -7.20 16.35
CA LEU A 273 28.20 -6.29 17.22
C LEU A 273 28.13 -6.63 18.72
N GLY A 274 27.40 -7.68 19.11
CA GLY A 274 27.20 -8.05 20.53
C GLY A 274 26.37 -7.06 21.34
N LYS A 275 25.64 -6.13 20.68
CA LYS A 275 24.83 -5.08 21.32
C LYS A 275 23.35 -5.43 21.44
N PHE A 276 22.90 -6.48 20.77
CA PHE A 276 21.51 -6.92 20.80
C PHE A 276 21.41 -8.43 20.97
N ASP A 277 20.50 -8.84 21.85
CA ASP A 277 20.10 -10.23 22.09
C ASP A 277 18.58 -10.31 21.92
N ARG A 278 18.12 -11.20 21.03
CA ARG A 278 16.71 -11.34 20.66
C ARG A 278 15.79 -11.66 21.85
N GLN A 279 16.31 -12.34 22.88
CA GLN A 279 15.55 -12.75 24.05
C GLN A 279 15.69 -11.77 25.22
N ARG A 280 16.89 -11.20 25.42
CA ARG A 280 17.19 -10.41 26.62
C ARG A 280 16.98 -8.91 26.44
N THR A 281 17.30 -8.37 25.27
CA THR A 281 17.34 -6.90 25.08
C THR A 281 15.96 -6.27 25.14
N ASN A 282 14.96 -6.85 24.48
CA ASN A 282 13.59 -6.31 24.47
C ASN A 282 12.96 -6.25 25.88
N PRO A 283 13.00 -7.33 26.71
CA PRO A 283 12.56 -7.24 28.11
C PRO A 283 13.36 -6.25 28.95
N SER A 284 14.68 -6.15 28.76
CA SER A 284 15.51 -5.19 29.49
C SER A 284 15.13 -3.74 29.18
N ILE A 285 14.89 -3.40 27.91
CA ILE A 285 14.41 -2.07 27.53
C ILE A 285 13.04 -1.79 28.16
N LYS A 286 12.11 -2.75 28.10
CA LYS A 286 10.80 -2.59 28.74
C LYS A 286 10.91 -2.30 30.24
N LYS A 287 11.78 -3.02 30.97
CA LYS A 287 12.05 -2.76 32.39
C LYS A 287 12.59 -1.35 32.65
N ILE A 288 13.45 -0.82 31.77
CA ILE A 288 13.95 0.55 31.88
C ILE A 288 12.80 1.55 31.72
N TYR A 289 11.94 1.38 30.72
CA TYR A 289 10.76 2.23 30.54
C TYR A 289 9.82 2.17 31.75
N ASP A 290 9.48 0.97 32.23
CA ASP A 290 8.60 0.76 33.38
C ASP A 290 9.19 1.36 34.68
N GLN A 291 10.51 1.28 34.88
CA GLN A 291 11.19 1.79 36.08
C GLN A 291 11.17 3.31 36.19
N TYR A 292 11.33 4.00 35.05
CA TYR A 292 11.47 5.45 34.95
C TYR A 292 10.20 6.17 34.52
N GLN A 293 9.12 5.43 34.24
CA GLN A 293 7.82 5.99 33.90
C GLN A 293 7.36 6.99 34.98
N GLY A 294 7.17 8.25 34.58
CA GLY A 294 6.75 9.35 35.46
C GLY A 294 7.83 9.91 36.39
N LYS A 295 9.04 9.34 36.42
CA LYS A 295 10.17 9.84 37.24
C LYS A 295 11.15 10.71 36.46
N MET A 296 11.20 10.54 35.15
CA MET A 296 12.08 11.26 34.23
C MET A 296 11.28 11.65 32.99
N PRO A 297 11.54 12.82 32.36
CA PRO A 297 10.96 13.14 31.07
C PRO A 297 11.33 12.10 30.00
N ASP A 298 10.36 11.71 29.16
CA ASP A 298 10.56 10.67 28.14
C ASP A 298 11.72 10.99 27.17
N GLU A 299 11.96 12.28 26.91
CA GLU A 299 13.09 12.78 26.10
C GLU A 299 14.45 12.40 26.71
N GLU A 300 14.63 12.66 28.00
CA GLU A 300 15.87 12.37 28.71
C GLU A 300 16.09 10.86 28.85
N LEU A 301 15.01 10.10 29.07
CA LEU A 301 15.07 8.65 29.12
C LEU A 301 15.60 8.08 27.80
N LEU A 302 15.03 8.51 26.67
CA LEU A 302 15.48 8.08 25.34
C LEU A 302 16.95 8.48 25.13
N LYS A 303 17.28 9.76 25.33
CA LYS A 303 18.60 10.32 25.01
C LYS A 303 19.73 9.79 25.89
N LEU A 304 19.51 9.67 27.20
CA LEU A 304 20.56 9.36 28.17
C LEU A 304 20.68 7.86 28.47
N LYS A 305 19.59 7.09 28.34
CA LYS A 305 19.59 5.66 28.70
C LYS A 305 19.55 4.75 27.49
N ILE A 306 18.71 5.04 26.49
CA ILE A 306 18.44 4.11 25.39
C ILE A 306 19.38 4.33 24.19
N LEU A 307 19.49 5.56 23.66
CA LEU A 307 20.34 5.84 22.50
C LEU A 307 21.82 5.42 22.67
N PRO A 308 22.46 5.58 23.84
CA PRO A 308 23.84 5.13 24.02
C PRO A 308 24.04 3.63 23.86
N MET A 309 22.99 2.82 24.08
CA MET A 309 23.04 1.36 23.89
C MET A 309 23.04 0.98 22.41
N PHE A 310 22.44 1.82 21.55
CA PHE A 310 22.20 1.55 20.13
C PHE A 310 22.79 2.67 19.27
N PRO A 311 24.09 2.65 18.97
CA PRO A 311 24.67 3.66 18.08
C PRO A 311 24.17 3.50 16.64
N PRO A 312 24.11 4.58 15.84
CA PRO A 312 23.73 4.49 14.43
C PRO A 312 24.67 3.60 13.62
N ILE A 313 24.12 2.62 12.88
CA ILE A 313 24.89 1.58 12.18
C ILE A 313 24.29 1.15 10.84
N PHE A 314 23.27 1.83 10.34
CA PHE A 314 22.56 1.42 9.14
C PHE A 314 23.39 1.56 7.87
N HIS A 315 24.36 2.49 7.83
CA HIS A 315 25.32 2.58 6.73
C HIS A 315 26.05 1.24 6.48
N ARG A 316 26.25 0.42 7.52
CA ARG A 316 26.90 -0.89 7.40
C ARG A 316 26.08 -1.85 6.56
N TRP A 317 24.75 -1.79 6.62
CA TRP A 317 23.88 -2.62 5.79
C TRP A 317 24.15 -2.38 4.30
N PHE A 318 24.30 -1.11 3.90
CA PHE A 318 24.61 -0.77 2.51
C PHE A 318 25.99 -1.31 2.10
N LEU A 319 26.99 -1.22 2.98
CA LEU A 319 28.34 -1.73 2.69
C LEU A 319 28.40 -3.26 2.61
N THR A 320 27.64 -3.97 3.44
CA THR A 320 27.63 -5.44 3.43
C THR A 320 26.77 -6.02 2.32
N THR A 321 25.71 -5.32 1.92
CA THR A 321 24.77 -5.78 0.89
C THR A 321 25.27 -5.44 -0.52
N PHE A 322 25.89 -4.26 -0.70
CA PHE A 322 26.38 -3.78 -1.98
C PHE A 322 27.90 -3.67 -1.94
N SER A 323 28.60 -4.72 -2.36
CA SER A 323 30.07 -4.78 -2.33
C SER A 323 30.74 -3.87 -3.37
N GLU A 324 30.10 -3.66 -4.53
CA GLU A 324 30.63 -2.78 -5.57
C GLU A 324 30.33 -1.31 -5.25
N PRO A 325 31.32 -0.40 -5.26
CA PRO A 325 31.11 1.02 -4.93
C PRO A 325 30.04 1.72 -5.80
N ALA A 326 29.95 1.39 -7.08
CA ALA A 326 28.94 1.94 -7.98
C ALA A 326 27.53 1.45 -7.64
N ALA A 327 27.38 0.16 -7.30
CA ALA A 327 26.10 -0.40 -6.84
C ALA A 327 25.70 0.18 -5.48
N TRP A 328 26.64 0.28 -4.53
CA TRP A 328 26.45 0.91 -3.23
C TRP A 328 25.96 2.36 -3.35
N PHE A 329 26.63 3.16 -4.20
CA PHE A 329 26.25 4.55 -4.40
C PHE A 329 24.85 4.67 -5.00
N ARG A 330 24.53 3.86 -6.03
CA ARG A 330 23.20 3.82 -6.63
C ARG A 330 22.13 3.42 -5.62
N ALA A 331 22.40 2.39 -4.82
CA ALA A 331 21.48 1.91 -3.79
C ALA A 331 21.21 2.95 -2.71
N ARG A 332 22.24 3.66 -2.26
CA ARG A 332 22.08 4.75 -1.28
C ARG A 332 21.29 5.93 -1.85
N VAL A 333 21.50 6.28 -3.12
CA VAL A 333 20.71 7.32 -3.81
C VAL A 333 19.25 6.89 -3.94
N ALA A 334 18.99 5.64 -4.34
CA ALA A 334 17.65 5.07 -4.42
C ALA A 334 16.95 5.07 -3.06
N TYR A 335 17.65 4.68 -1.99
CA TYR A 335 17.19 4.76 -0.61
C TYR A 335 16.79 6.20 -0.24
N ALA A 336 17.67 7.18 -0.49
CA ALA A 336 17.41 8.57 -0.17
C ALA A 336 16.21 9.12 -0.95
N HIS A 337 16.08 8.78 -2.24
CA HIS A 337 14.97 9.20 -3.09
C HIS A 337 13.64 8.62 -2.62
N THR A 338 13.55 7.29 -2.53
CA THR A 338 12.30 6.59 -2.20
C THR A 338 11.84 6.88 -0.78
N THR A 339 12.77 6.99 0.18
CA THR A 339 12.44 7.35 1.58
C THR A 339 11.93 8.79 1.67
N ALA A 340 12.55 9.74 0.96
CA ALA A 340 12.11 11.14 0.94
C ALA A 340 10.71 11.28 0.33
N VAL A 341 10.45 10.61 -0.80
CA VAL A 341 9.15 10.62 -1.45
C VAL A 341 8.07 10.03 -0.52
N TRP A 342 8.34 8.85 0.08
CA TRP A 342 7.42 8.24 1.05
C TRP A 342 7.19 9.10 2.30
N SER A 343 8.21 9.82 2.77
CA SER A 343 8.10 10.69 3.94
C SER A 343 7.12 11.84 3.69
N MET A 344 7.21 12.49 2.52
CA MET A 344 6.30 13.57 2.16
C MET A 344 4.88 13.07 1.88
N VAL A 345 4.75 11.98 1.10
CA VAL A 345 3.44 11.40 0.77
C VAL A 345 2.73 10.85 2.01
N GLY A 346 3.47 10.15 2.86
CA GLY A 346 2.97 9.65 4.14
C GLY A 346 2.50 10.77 5.06
N HIS A 347 3.26 11.88 5.15
CA HIS A 347 2.83 13.04 5.92
C HIS A 347 1.55 13.67 5.37
N ILE A 348 1.44 13.88 4.05
CA ILE A 348 0.25 14.47 3.43
C ILE A 348 -1.00 13.62 3.73
N VAL A 349 -0.91 12.30 3.55
CA VAL A 349 -2.06 11.38 3.79
C VAL A 349 -2.29 11.09 5.28
N GLY A 350 -1.32 11.40 6.16
CA GLY A 350 -1.41 11.08 7.58
C GLY A 350 -1.23 9.59 7.86
N LEU A 351 -0.24 8.97 7.20
CA LEU A 351 0.13 7.57 7.38
C LEU A 351 0.84 7.37 8.73
N GLY A 352 0.24 6.56 9.60
CA GLY A 352 0.80 6.15 10.89
C GLY A 352 1.18 4.67 10.94
N ASP A 353 1.47 4.17 12.13
CA ASP A 353 1.90 2.79 12.41
C ASP A 353 3.18 2.40 11.65
N ARG A 354 4.15 3.33 11.58
CA ARG A 354 5.41 3.16 10.85
C ARG A 354 6.51 2.52 11.70
N HIS A 355 6.20 1.39 12.33
CA HIS A 355 7.20 0.59 13.05
C HIS A 355 8.17 -0.09 12.06
N GLY A 356 9.32 -0.58 12.56
CA GLY A 356 10.41 -1.08 11.72
C GLY A 356 10.12 -2.36 10.92
N GLU A 357 8.93 -2.96 11.04
CA GLU A 357 8.54 -4.10 10.20
C GLU A 357 7.70 -3.66 8.99
N ASN A 358 7.05 -2.49 9.07
CA ASN A 358 6.24 -1.91 7.99
C ASN A 358 7.07 -1.08 6.99
N ILE A 359 8.35 -0.87 7.28
CA ILE A 359 9.31 -0.22 6.39
C ILE A 359 10.32 -1.26 5.94
N LEU A 360 10.27 -1.59 4.66
CA LEU A 360 11.11 -2.61 4.04
C LEU A 360 12.15 -1.97 3.12
N PHE A 361 13.30 -2.63 2.99
CA PHE A 361 14.35 -2.24 2.04
C PHE A 361 14.65 -3.38 1.08
N ASP A 362 14.75 -3.05 -0.20
CA ASP A 362 15.17 -3.98 -1.23
C ASP A 362 16.70 -4.16 -1.18
N SER A 363 17.14 -5.40 -0.98
CA SER A 363 18.55 -5.79 -0.91
C SER A 363 19.25 -5.77 -2.28
N THR A 364 18.52 -5.54 -3.38
CA THR A 364 19.06 -5.47 -4.75
C THR A 364 19.12 -4.05 -5.31
N THR A 365 18.17 -3.18 -4.94
CA THR A 365 18.12 -1.80 -5.45
C THR A 365 18.37 -0.75 -4.39
N GLY A 366 18.18 -1.05 -3.10
CA GLY A 366 18.20 -0.07 -2.01
C GLY A 366 16.89 0.71 -1.83
N ASP A 367 15.83 0.37 -2.58
CA ASP A 367 14.55 1.06 -2.48
C ASP A 367 13.87 0.85 -1.12
N CYS A 368 13.24 1.93 -0.62
CA CYS A 368 12.34 1.91 0.51
C CYS A 368 10.91 1.58 0.07
N VAL A 369 10.29 0.60 0.73
CA VAL A 369 8.92 0.16 0.48
C VAL A 369 8.13 0.17 1.77
N HIS A 370 7.03 0.91 1.80
CA HIS A 370 6.09 0.89 2.91
C HIS A 370 5.02 -0.18 2.66
N VAL A 371 4.68 -0.94 3.69
CA VAL A 371 3.59 -1.93 3.67
C VAL A 371 2.63 -1.68 4.84
N ASP A 372 1.48 -2.35 4.79
CA ASP A 372 0.40 -2.24 5.78
C ASP A 372 -0.16 -0.82 5.92
N PHE A 373 -1.24 -0.51 5.21
CA PHE A 373 -1.85 0.83 5.21
C PHE A 373 -3.14 0.88 6.04
N SER A 374 -3.20 0.11 7.14
CA SER A 374 -4.35 0.10 8.05
C SER A 374 -4.56 1.43 8.78
N CYS A 375 -3.47 2.14 9.11
CA CYS A 375 -3.44 3.39 9.87
C CYS A 375 -3.25 4.63 8.96
N LEU A 376 -4.32 5.07 8.31
CA LEU A 376 -4.33 6.26 7.44
C LEU A 376 -5.10 7.43 8.07
N PHE A 377 -4.87 8.64 7.55
CA PHE A 377 -5.60 9.86 7.89
C PHE A 377 -5.55 10.23 9.37
N ASP A 378 -4.35 10.26 9.91
CA ASP A 378 -4.07 10.68 11.29
C ASP A 378 -4.67 9.76 12.37
N LYS A 379 -5.08 8.53 12.01
CA LYS A 379 -5.47 7.51 12.99
C LYS A 379 -4.35 7.20 13.99
N GLY A 380 -3.08 7.38 13.59
CA GLY A 380 -1.93 7.25 14.48
C GLY A 380 -1.96 8.21 15.67
N LEU A 381 -2.60 9.38 15.52
CA LEU A 381 -2.80 10.35 16.61
C LEU A 381 -3.91 9.95 17.58
N GLN A 382 -4.76 9.00 17.22
CA GLN A 382 -5.90 8.52 18.01
C GLN A 382 -5.58 7.22 18.77
N LEU A 383 -4.40 6.65 18.56
CA LEU A 383 -3.93 5.50 19.32
C LEU A 383 -3.74 5.86 20.81
N GLU A 384 -3.78 4.85 21.68
CA GLU A 384 -3.56 5.02 23.14
C GLU A 384 -2.25 5.78 23.44
N LYS A 385 -1.20 5.47 22.67
CA LYS A 385 0.02 6.25 22.60
C LYS A 385 0.08 6.91 21.22
N PRO A 386 -0.18 8.23 21.11
CA PRO A 386 -0.26 8.90 19.82
C PRO A 386 1.11 8.96 19.13
N GLU A 387 1.12 8.74 17.82
CA GLU A 387 2.31 8.89 16.99
C GLU A 387 2.56 10.36 16.62
N LEU A 388 3.43 11.03 17.38
CA LEU A 388 3.62 12.48 17.26
C LEU A 388 4.58 12.90 16.13
N VAL A 389 5.37 11.97 15.60
CA VAL A 389 6.30 12.26 14.51
C VAL A 389 5.57 12.21 13.15
N PRO A 390 5.86 13.13 12.21
CA PRO A 390 5.15 13.17 10.93
C PRO A 390 5.50 11.99 10.00
N PHE A 391 6.69 11.42 10.15
CA PHE A 391 7.16 10.21 9.47
C PHE A 391 8.37 9.65 10.22
N ARG A 392 8.77 8.41 9.92
CA ARG A 392 9.93 7.77 10.58
C ARG A 392 11.24 8.32 10.02
N LEU A 393 11.95 9.11 10.81
CA LEU A 393 13.32 9.55 10.53
C LEU A 393 14.16 9.48 11.82
N THR A 394 14.60 8.28 12.17
CA THR A 394 15.41 8.00 13.37
C THR A 394 16.92 8.11 13.07
N GLN A 395 17.76 8.03 14.10
CA GLN A 395 19.22 8.15 13.95
C GLN A 395 19.83 7.14 12.95
N ASN A 396 19.32 5.90 12.86
CA ASN A 396 19.82 4.93 11.89
C ASN A 396 19.33 5.25 10.47
N MET A 397 18.10 5.75 10.32
CA MET A 397 17.62 6.22 9.02
C MET A 397 18.49 7.37 8.50
N ILE A 398 18.84 8.32 9.37
CA ILE A 398 19.73 9.44 9.02
C ILE A 398 21.13 8.94 8.66
N ASP A 399 21.67 7.99 9.43
CA ASP A 399 22.97 7.37 9.17
C ASP A 399 23.03 6.63 7.81
N GLY A 400 21.93 5.99 7.40
CA GLY A 400 21.82 5.38 6.07
C GLY A 400 21.92 6.37 4.91
N LEU A 401 21.59 7.66 5.13
CA LEU A 401 21.74 8.71 4.11
C LEU A 401 23.20 9.09 3.87
N GLY A 402 24.12 8.62 4.72
CA GLY A 402 25.55 8.88 4.65
C GLY A 402 25.96 10.18 5.36
N ILE A 403 27.15 10.68 5.01
CA ILE A 403 27.81 11.77 5.73
C ILE A 403 27.04 13.09 5.75
N THR A 404 26.23 13.36 4.72
CA THR A 404 25.40 14.58 4.63
C THR A 404 24.13 14.46 5.46
N GLY A 405 23.80 13.26 5.97
CA GLY A 405 22.55 12.97 6.64
C GLY A 405 21.35 13.40 5.80
N TYR A 406 20.38 14.05 6.45
CA TYR A 406 19.18 14.56 5.79
C TYR A 406 19.41 15.87 5.00
N GLU A 407 20.48 16.64 5.27
CA GLU A 407 20.76 17.95 4.65
C GLU A 407 21.28 17.87 3.20
N GLY A 408 21.32 16.68 2.61
CA GLY A 408 21.73 16.45 1.23
C GLY A 408 20.57 16.11 0.30
N VAL A 409 20.70 14.95 -0.35
CA VAL A 409 19.74 14.44 -1.35
C VAL A 409 18.33 14.33 -0.76
N PHE A 410 18.20 13.88 0.48
CA PHE A 410 16.92 13.71 1.15
C PHE A 410 16.12 15.01 1.23
N LEU A 411 16.70 16.09 1.77
CA LEU A 411 16.06 17.40 1.85
C LEU A 411 15.61 17.87 0.46
N LYS A 412 16.49 17.78 -0.55
CA LYS A 412 16.16 18.27 -1.89
C LYS A 412 15.03 17.48 -2.55
N VAL A 413 15.00 16.16 -2.35
CA VAL A 413 13.92 15.32 -2.87
C VAL A 413 12.60 15.58 -2.14
N CYS A 414 12.63 15.83 -0.83
CA CYS A 414 11.45 16.24 -0.09
C CYS A 414 10.86 17.55 -0.64
N GLU A 415 11.68 18.56 -0.94
CA GLU A 415 11.25 19.83 -1.54
C GLU A 415 10.61 19.63 -2.92
N ILE A 416 11.24 18.83 -3.79
CA ILE A 416 10.72 18.52 -5.13
C ILE A 416 9.40 17.78 -5.03
N THR A 417 9.33 16.75 -4.18
CA THR A 417 8.14 15.93 -4.01
C THR A 417 6.99 16.79 -3.51
N LEU A 418 7.21 17.59 -2.46
CA LEU A 418 6.19 18.46 -1.92
C LEU A 418 5.73 19.52 -2.94
N SER A 419 6.65 20.11 -3.71
CA SER A 419 6.30 21.01 -4.83
C SER A 419 5.35 20.35 -5.82
N VAL A 420 5.65 19.12 -6.26
CA VAL A 420 4.77 18.35 -7.17
C VAL A 420 3.39 18.11 -6.56
N LEU A 421 3.33 17.72 -5.28
CA LEU A 421 2.07 17.49 -4.59
C LEU A 421 1.24 18.77 -4.47
N ARG A 422 1.87 19.93 -4.18
CA ARG A 422 1.18 21.22 -4.09
C ARG A 422 0.67 21.71 -5.45
N THR A 423 1.47 21.59 -6.51
CA THR A 423 1.09 22.00 -7.88
C THR A 423 -0.13 21.24 -8.37
N HIS A 424 -0.23 19.96 -8.04
CA HIS A 424 -1.32 19.07 -8.49
C HIS A 424 -2.33 18.76 -7.38
N LYS A 425 -2.51 19.68 -6.41
CA LYS A 425 -3.37 19.45 -5.23
C LYS A 425 -4.80 19.06 -5.61
N GLU A 426 -5.40 19.70 -6.61
CA GLU A 426 -6.79 19.43 -7.01
C GLU A 426 -6.97 18.01 -7.53
N THR A 427 -6.05 17.54 -8.36
CA THR A 427 -6.05 16.17 -8.88
C THR A 427 -5.90 15.15 -7.75
N LEU A 428 -4.96 15.38 -6.82
CA LEU A 428 -4.75 14.50 -5.68
C LEU A 428 -5.95 14.49 -4.72
N MET A 429 -6.54 15.65 -4.47
CA MET A 429 -7.75 15.76 -3.63
C MET A 429 -8.92 15.00 -4.24
N SER A 430 -9.12 15.06 -5.56
CA SER A 430 -10.21 14.32 -6.21
C SER A 430 -10.13 12.80 -5.99
N VAL A 431 -8.91 12.23 -5.97
CA VAL A 431 -8.72 10.80 -5.67
C VAL A 431 -8.90 10.50 -4.19
N LEU A 432 -8.39 11.36 -3.30
CA LEU A 432 -8.52 11.16 -1.86
C LEU A 432 -9.97 11.31 -1.39
N GLU A 433 -10.74 12.25 -1.94
CA GLU A 433 -12.17 12.42 -1.65
C GLU A 433 -12.95 11.15 -1.98
N THR A 434 -12.72 10.55 -3.16
CA THR A 434 -13.38 9.29 -3.53
C THR A 434 -13.00 8.12 -2.62
N PHE A 435 -11.77 8.10 -2.12
CA PHE A 435 -11.30 7.09 -1.16
C PHE A 435 -11.91 7.29 0.24
N ILE A 436 -12.04 8.53 0.69
CA ILE A 436 -12.57 8.87 2.02
C ILE A 436 -14.07 8.63 2.11
N HIS A 437 -14.81 8.94 1.05
CA HIS A 437 -16.25 8.72 1.00
C HIS A 437 -16.62 7.27 0.64
N ASP A 438 -15.64 6.37 0.42
CA ASP A 438 -15.90 4.99 0.04
C ASP A 438 -16.77 4.29 1.11
N PRO A 439 -18.00 3.85 0.77
CA PRO A 439 -18.93 3.25 1.71
C PRO A 439 -18.53 1.81 2.07
N LEU A 440 -17.49 1.27 1.44
CA LEU A 440 -16.90 -0.03 1.72
C LEU A 440 -15.82 0.04 2.81
N VAL A 441 -15.25 1.21 3.08
CA VAL A 441 -14.15 1.36 4.03
C VAL A 441 -14.71 1.48 5.45
N GLU A 442 -14.13 0.74 6.40
CA GLU A 442 -14.59 0.54 7.80
C GLU A 442 -14.79 1.79 8.69
N TRP A 443 -14.76 3.00 8.14
CA TRP A 443 -15.02 4.25 8.88
C TRP A 443 -16.34 4.23 9.68
N THR A 444 -17.26 3.34 9.32
CA THR A 444 -18.63 3.21 9.82
C THR A 444 -18.81 2.17 10.92
N LYS A 445 -17.81 1.34 11.26
CA LYS A 445 -17.98 0.25 12.26
C LYS A 445 -18.27 0.72 13.68
N SER A 446 -18.07 2.02 13.99
CA SER A 446 -18.43 2.58 15.30
C SER A 446 -19.93 2.89 15.47
N HIS A 447 -20.74 2.85 14.40
CA HIS A 447 -22.19 3.07 14.47
C HIS A 447 -22.95 1.96 13.74
N LYS A 448 -23.21 0.87 14.44
CA LYS A 448 -23.91 -0.34 13.94
C LYS A 448 -25.40 -0.16 13.60
N SER A 449 -25.93 1.04 13.36
CA SER A 449 -27.40 1.22 13.31
C SER A 449 -27.96 2.22 12.31
N SER A 450 -27.33 2.47 11.16
CA SER A 450 -28.04 3.19 10.08
C SER A 450 -27.39 2.99 8.72
N VAL A 451 -28.21 2.58 7.74
CA VAL A 451 -27.91 2.40 6.31
C VAL A 451 -27.95 3.75 5.58
N THR A 452 -27.67 4.85 6.28
CA THR A 452 -27.62 6.19 5.71
C THR A 452 -26.15 6.57 5.52
N GLU A 453 -25.79 7.05 4.33
CA GLU A 453 -24.53 7.75 4.07
C GLU A 453 -24.51 9.06 4.89
N VAL A 454 -24.39 8.94 6.22
CA VAL A 454 -24.17 10.10 7.08
C VAL A 454 -22.77 10.60 6.77
N GLU A 455 -22.67 11.84 6.29
CA GLU A 455 -21.40 12.55 6.11
C GLU A 455 -20.50 12.30 7.31
N ASN A 456 -19.43 11.53 7.12
CA ASN A 456 -18.62 11.10 8.24
C ASN A 456 -17.79 12.32 8.73
N PRO A 457 -18.01 12.83 9.95
CA PRO A 457 -17.28 14.01 10.43
C PRO A 457 -15.76 13.77 10.50
N HIS A 458 -15.33 12.52 10.66
CA HIS A 458 -13.92 12.14 10.58
C HIS A 458 -13.38 12.23 9.14
N ALA A 459 -14.18 11.86 8.14
CA ALA A 459 -13.83 12.01 6.73
C ALA A 459 -13.60 13.48 6.37
N GLN A 460 -14.53 14.36 6.77
CA GLN A 460 -14.41 15.79 6.48
C GLN A 460 -13.20 16.42 7.17
N ARG A 461 -12.92 16.01 8.42
CA ARG A 461 -11.71 16.47 9.14
C ARG A 461 -10.43 15.99 8.45
N ALA A 462 -10.39 14.74 8.00
CA ALA A 462 -9.25 14.20 7.26
C ALA A 462 -9.00 14.98 5.96
N ILE A 463 -10.04 15.22 5.16
CA ILE A 463 -9.97 16.03 3.92
C ILE A 463 -9.41 17.43 4.22
N ASN A 464 -9.95 18.09 5.24
CA ASN A 464 -9.51 19.43 5.63
C ASN A 464 -8.04 19.44 6.09
N ASN A 465 -7.61 18.45 6.86
CA ASN A 465 -6.21 18.31 7.29
C ASN A 465 -5.27 18.12 6.10
N ILE A 466 -5.62 17.24 5.16
CA ILE A 466 -4.82 16.99 3.95
C ILE A 466 -4.73 18.27 3.11
N LYS A 467 -5.86 18.95 2.89
CA LYS A 467 -5.91 20.20 2.14
C LYS A 467 -5.02 21.27 2.78
N ALA A 468 -5.10 21.42 4.10
CA ALA A 468 -4.25 22.34 4.85
C ALA A 468 -2.76 21.99 4.70
N ARG A 469 -2.39 20.71 4.79
CA ARG A 469 -1.00 20.24 4.57
C ARG A 469 -0.50 20.52 3.15
N LEU A 470 -1.35 20.37 2.14
CA LEU A 470 -1.04 20.69 0.74
C LEU A 470 -0.96 22.20 0.48
N GLU A 471 -1.62 23.02 1.30
CA GLU A 471 -1.52 24.48 1.26
C GLU A 471 -0.31 25.01 2.05
N GLY A 472 0.39 24.14 2.77
CA GLY A 472 1.59 24.50 3.54
C GLY A 472 1.30 24.89 4.98
N VAL A 473 0.09 24.65 5.47
CA VAL A 473 -0.26 24.79 6.88
C VAL A 473 0.12 23.50 7.60
N VAL A 474 0.99 23.61 8.60
CA VAL A 474 1.40 22.45 9.39
C VAL A 474 0.30 22.14 10.42
N VAL A 475 -0.40 21.03 10.21
CA VAL A 475 -1.50 20.56 11.07
C VAL A 475 -1.02 19.35 11.88
N GLY A 476 -1.05 19.45 13.21
CA GLY A 476 -0.58 18.39 14.12
C GLY A 476 -0.66 18.75 15.60
N VAL A 477 -0.28 17.80 16.48
CA VAL A 477 -0.38 17.93 17.94
C VAL A 477 0.61 19.00 18.45
N GLY A 478 0.11 20.20 18.67
CA GLY A 478 0.86 21.33 19.24
C GLY A 478 1.33 22.39 18.22
N ALA A 479 0.97 22.26 16.94
CA ALA A 479 1.15 23.34 15.98
C ALA A 479 -0.03 24.32 16.10
N ALA A 480 0.22 25.54 16.59
CA ALA A 480 -0.73 26.64 16.40
C ALA A 480 -0.96 26.80 14.88
N PRO A 481 -2.19 27.12 14.42
CA PRO A 481 -2.45 27.35 13.01
C PRO A 481 -1.46 28.38 12.49
N SER A 482 -0.50 27.91 11.69
CA SER A 482 0.59 28.70 11.17
C SER A 482 0.19 29.30 9.83
N LEU A 483 0.75 30.45 9.51
CA LEU A 483 0.68 30.99 8.15
C LEU A 483 1.23 29.94 7.17
N PRO A 484 0.66 29.82 5.97
CA PRO A 484 1.15 28.91 4.94
C PRO A 484 2.65 29.07 4.73
N LEU A 485 3.42 28.01 4.99
CA LEU A 485 4.86 28.02 4.80
C LEU A 485 5.20 27.78 3.32
N ALA A 486 6.30 28.38 2.87
CA ALA A 486 6.95 27.96 1.63
C ALA A 486 7.30 26.46 1.68
N VAL A 487 7.50 25.85 0.52
CA VAL A 487 7.78 24.41 0.40
C VAL A 487 9.00 24.04 1.25
N GLU A 488 10.11 24.77 1.10
CA GLU A 488 11.35 24.57 1.83
C GLU A 488 11.16 24.75 3.34
N GLY A 489 10.35 25.73 3.74
CA GLY A 489 10.00 25.98 5.13
C GLY A 489 9.21 24.84 5.75
N GLN A 490 8.20 24.33 5.04
CA GLN A 490 7.41 23.18 5.49
C GLN A 490 8.30 21.94 5.60
N VAL A 491 9.13 21.63 4.59
CA VAL A 491 10.01 20.46 4.63
C VAL A 491 10.97 20.52 5.82
N ARG A 492 11.65 21.65 6.03
CA ARG A 492 12.57 21.79 7.18
C ARG A 492 11.85 21.64 8.51
N ARG A 493 10.64 22.20 8.64
CA ARG A 493 9.83 22.04 9.85
C ARG A 493 9.46 20.59 10.10
N LEU A 494 9.03 19.86 9.08
CA LEU A 494 8.65 18.45 9.20
C LEU A 494 9.85 17.57 9.56
N ILE A 495 11.02 17.81 8.96
CA ILE A 495 12.25 17.10 9.31
C ILE A 495 12.62 17.38 10.77
N ALA A 496 12.57 18.64 11.22
CA ALA A 496 12.85 19.01 12.61
C ALA A 496 11.90 18.31 13.60
N GLU A 497 10.62 18.16 13.25
CA GLU A 497 9.64 17.45 14.07
C GLU A 497 9.87 15.93 14.09
N ALA A 498 10.32 15.34 12.97
CA ALA A 498 10.59 13.91 12.84
C ALA A 498 11.83 13.47 13.65
N ILE A 499 12.87 14.32 13.71
CA ILE A 499 14.12 14.03 14.45
C ILE A 499 14.09 14.51 15.90
N SER A 500 13.01 15.17 16.32
CA SER A 500 12.90 15.74 17.67
C SER A 500 12.89 14.63 18.72
N HIS A 501 13.91 14.62 19.59
CA HIS A 501 14.01 13.69 20.72
C HIS A 501 12.81 13.79 21.67
N LYS A 502 12.20 14.97 21.79
CA LYS A 502 10.96 15.19 22.55
C LYS A 502 9.77 14.43 21.97
N ASN A 503 9.63 14.41 20.64
CA ASN A 503 8.56 13.67 19.97
C ASN A 503 8.87 12.17 19.96
N LEU A 504 10.09 11.80 19.60
CA LEU A 504 10.57 10.41 19.56
C LEU A 504 10.48 9.74 20.94
N GLY A 505 10.78 10.43 22.03
CA GLY A 505 10.68 9.90 23.39
C GLY A 505 9.25 9.51 23.79
N LYS A 506 8.25 10.25 23.29
CA LYS A 506 6.82 10.00 23.55
C LYS A 506 6.20 8.89 22.71
N MET A 507 6.92 8.41 21.70
CA MET A 507 6.45 7.35 20.82
C MET A 507 6.26 6.04 21.59
N TYR A 508 5.37 5.20 21.08
CA TYR A 508 5.17 3.87 21.63
C TYR A 508 6.47 3.05 21.63
N ILE A 509 6.74 2.30 22.71
CA ILE A 509 8.00 1.56 22.88
C ILE A 509 8.29 0.57 21.73
N TRP A 510 7.26 -0.10 21.19
CA TRP A 510 7.45 -1.06 20.08
C TRP A 510 7.47 -0.41 18.70
N TRP A 511 7.22 0.90 18.62
CA TRP A 511 7.63 1.69 17.45
C TRP A 511 9.16 1.74 17.33
N MET A 512 9.88 1.51 18.44
CA MET A 512 11.33 1.48 18.57
C MET A 512 11.99 2.76 18.05
N PRO A 513 11.81 3.92 18.71
CA PRO A 513 12.35 5.20 18.25
C PRO A 513 13.88 5.29 18.20
N TRP A 514 14.58 4.40 18.90
CA TRP A 514 16.04 4.28 18.88
C TRP A 514 16.57 3.48 17.67
N PHE A 515 15.68 2.76 16.97
CA PHE A 515 15.98 2.03 15.73
C PHE A 515 15.78 2.91 14.52
#